data_AF-A0A2H0LXU5-F1
#
_entry.id   AF-A0A2H0LXU5-F1
#
_cell.length_a   1.000
_cell.length_b   1.000
_cell.length_c   1.000
_cell.angle_alpha   90.00
_cell.angle_beta   90.00
_cell.angle_gamma   90.00
#
_symmetry.space_group_name_H-M   'P 1'
#
loop_
_entity.id
_entity.type
_entity.pdbx_description
1 polymer ?
#
loop_
_entity_poly.entity_id
_entity_poly.type
_entity_poly.pdbx_seq_one_letter_code
_entity_poly.pdbx_strand_id
1 'polypeptide(L)' 'MGMGDVYLTREGHQKLTEELEFLKKVKRKKISQAVRDAREHGDISENAEYDAAKEALALNEKKIAELGDKL' A
#
# COMPACT_ATOMS: atom_id res chain seq x y z
N MET A 1 -14.70 -12.70 -18.45
CA MET A 1 -15.35 -12.99 -17.16
C MET A 1 -16.02 -11.71 -16.69
N GLY A 2 -17.31 -11.74 -16.38
CA GLY A 2 -18.03 -10.56 -15.88
C GLY A 2 -17.47 -10.15 -14.52
N MET A 3 -16.94 -8.93 -14.45
CA MET A 3 -16.68 -8.24 -13.19
C MET A 3 -18.05 -8.05 -12.55
N GLY A 4 -18.34 -8.84 -11.51
CA GLY A 4 -19.59 -8.73 -10.78
C GLY A 4 -19.69 -7.32 -10.22
N ASP A 5 -20.74 -6.61 -10.62
CA ASP A 5 -21.10 -5.29 -10.12
C ASP A 5 -21.01 -5.29 -8.59
N VAL A 6 -19.91 -4.74 -8.05
CA VAL A 6 -19.75 -4.59 -6.62
C VAL A 6 -20.74 -3.49 -6.23
N TYR A 7 -21.94 -3.88 -5.80
CA TYR A 7 -22.93 -2.97 -5.24
C TYR A 7 -22.42 -2.43 -3.90
N LEU A 8 -21.51 -1.47 -3.98
CA LEU A 8 -21.03 -0.70 -2.85
C LEU A 8 -22.08 0.33 -2.50
N THR A 9 -22.47 0.37 -1.23
CA THR A 9 -23.20 1.52 -0.71
C THR A 9 -22.34 2.77 -0.89
N ARG A 10 -22.97 3.94 -1.01
CA ARG A 10 -22.26 5.22 -1.19
C ARG A 10 -21.19 5.45 -0.10
N GLU A 11 -21.47 4.99 1.12
CA GLU A 11 -20.54 4.99 2.25
C GLU A 11 -19.39 3.98 2.07
N GLY A 12 -19.67 2.77 1.58
CA GLY A 12 -18.65 1.78 1.28
C GLY A 12 -17.69 2.25 0.19
N HIS A 13 -18.22 2.84 -0.88
CA HIS A 13 -17.41 3.42 -1.96
C HIS A 13 -16.52 4.56 -1.45
N GLN A 14 -17.06 5.46 -0.62
CA GLN A 14 -16.26 6.53 -0.02
C GLN A 14 -15.12 5.98 0.84
N LYS A 15 -15.41 5.03 1.74
CA LYS A 15 -14.38 4.42 2.58
C LYS A 15 -13.27 3.76 1.76
N LEU A 16 -13.61 3.02 0.71
CA LEU A 16 -12.62 2.40 -0.17
C LEU A 16 -11.81 3.45 -0.93
N THR A 17 -12.44 4.54 -1.36
CA THR A 17 -11.75 5.66 -2.04
C THR A 17 -10.78 6.36 -1.08
N GLU A 18 -11.21 6.64 0.15
CA GLU A 18 -10.39 7.25 1.20
C GLU A 18 -9.22 6.33 1.59
N GLU A 19 -9.46 5.03 1.73
CA GLU A 19 -8.43 4.03 1.96
C GLU A 19 -7.43 4.02 0.79
N LEU A 20 -7.91 4.00 -0.46
CA LEU A 20 -7.03 4.03 -1.64
C LEU A 20 -6.16 5.29 -1.69
N GLU A 21 -6.76 6.46 -1.44
CA GLU A 21 -6.06 7.74 -1.33
C GLU A 21 -5.01 7.71 -0.22
N PHE A 22 -5.35 7.18 0.96
CA PHE A 22 -4.43 7.02 2.08
C PHE A 22 -3.26 6.10 1.73
N LEU A 23 -3.52 4.94 1.13
CA LEU A 23 -2.49 3.98 0.72
C LEU A 23 -1.52 4.59 -0.30
N LYS A 24 -2.04 5.35 -1.27
CA LYS A 24 -1.26 6.02 -2.33
C LYS A 24 -0.46 7.22 -1.83
N LYS A 25 -1.07 8.10 -1.04
CA LYS A 25 -0.47 9.40 -0.65
C LYS A 25 0.30 9.33 0.65
N VAL A 26 -0.23 8.62 1.65
CA VAL A 26 0.32 8.60 3.01
C VAL A 26 1.18 7.37 3.22
N LYS A 27 0.60 6.17 3.03
CA LYS A 27 1.28 4.91 3.36
C LYS A 27 2.47 4.64 2.46
N ARG A 28 2.34 4.85 1.14
CA ARG A 28 3.44 4.74 0.18
C ARG A 28 4.65 5.61 0.55
N LYS A 29 4.41 6.87 0.94
CA LYS A 29 5.47 7.78 1.39
C LYS A 29 6.11 7.31 2.70
N LYS A 30 5.30 6.93 3.70
CA LYS A 30 5.79 6.39 4.97
C LYS A 30 6.69 5.18 4.78
N ILE A 31 6.27 4.21 3.98
CA ILE A 31 7.06 3.01 3.72
C ILE A 31 8.34 3.38 2.96
N SER A 32 8.26 4.24 1.94
CA SER A 32 9.45 4.69 1.22
C SER A 32 10.45 5.43 2.12
N GLN A 33 9.97 6.19 3.11
CA GLN A 33 10.83 6.80 4.13
C GLN A 33 11.46 5.73 5.03
N ALA A 34 10.68 4.76 5.52
CA ALA A 34 11.21 3.67 6.34
C ALA A 34 12.29 2.84 5.62
N VAL A 35 12.09 2.54 4.32
CA VAL A 35 13.10 1.90 3.48
C VAL A 35 14.36 2.76 3.36
N ARG A 36 14.21 4.08 3.25
CA ARG A 36 15.32 5.02 3.14
C ARG A 36 16.10 5.13 4.45
N ASP A 37 15.41 5.26 5.57
CA ASP A 37 15.99 5.26 6.92
C ASP A 37 16.76 3.95 7.18
N ALA A 38 16.11 2.81 6.96
CA ALA A 38 16.74 1.49 7.12
C ALA A 38 17.98 1.31 6.22
N ARG A 39 17.99 1.94 5.04
CA ARG A 39 19.14 1.96 4.12
C ARG A 39 20.28 2.85 4.63
N GLU A 40 20.00 3.95 5.32
CA GLU A 40 21.03 4.85 5.88
C GLU A 40 21.77 4.23 7.08
N HIS A 41 21.19 3.21 7.73
CA HIS A 41 21.81 2.49 8.85
C HIS A 41 22.98 1.54 8.49
N GLY A 42 23.37 1.47 7.21
CA GLY A 42 24.72 1.06 6.81
C GLY A 42 24.94 -0.43 6.56
N ASP A 43 24.15 -1.33 7.17
CA ASP A 43 24.14 -2.75 6.80
C ASP A 43 22.72 -3.16 6.38
N ILE A 44 22.53 -3.37 5.08
CA ILE A 44 21.21 -3.66 4.48
C ILE A 44 20.99 -5.18 4.40
N SER A 45 22.07 -5.96 4.40
CA SER A 45 22.04 -7.39 4.07
C SER A 45 21.51 -8.25 5.23
N GLU A 46 21.62 -7.77 6.46
CA GLU A 46 21.06 -8.42 7.66
C GLU A 46 19.90 -7.63 8.28
N ASN A 47 19.50 -6.50 7.65
CA ASN A 47 18.51 -5.60 8.23
C ASN A 47 17.09 -6.08 7.95
N ALA A 48 16.53 -6.80 8.93
CA ALA A 48 15.15 -7.25 8.92
C ALA A 48 14.14 -6.10 8.73
N GLU A 49 14.45 -4.87 9.18
CA GLU A 49 13.58 -3.71 8.99
C GLU A 49 13.57 -3.23 7.53
N TYR A 50 14.70 -3.33 6.82
CA TYR A 50 14.75 -3.01 5.40
C TYR A 50 13.92 -4.00 4.58
N ASP A 51 14.08 -5.31 4.83
CA ASP A 51 13.35 -6.35 4.12
C ASP A 51 11.84 -6.24 4.40
N ALA A 52 11.47 -6.06 5.68
CA ALA A 52 10.08 -5.83 6.08
C ALA A 52 9.48 -4.56 5.45
N ALA A 53 10.25 -3.47 5.36
CA ALA A 53 9.78 -2.24 4.73
C ALA A 53 9.59 -2.42 3.21
N LYS A 54 10.45 -3.21 2.56
CA LYS A 54 10.36 -3.53 1.14
C LYS A 54 9.16 -4.43 0.84
N GLU A 55 8.91 -5.45 1.66
CA GLU A 55 7.71 -6.27 1.60
C GLU A 55 6.44 -5.46 1.85
N ALA A 56 6.46 -4.56 2.86
CA ALA A 56 5.34 -3.67 3.13
C ALA A 56 5.01 -2.79 1.93
N LEU A 57 6.01 -2.34 1.17
CA LEU A 57 5.81 -1.57 -0.06
C LEU A 57 5.12 -2.41 -1.13
N ALA A 58 5.60 -3.64 -1.35
CA ALA A 58 5.01 -4.57 -2.31
C ALA A 58 3.54 -4.90 -1.96
N LEU A 59 3.26 -5.18 -0.68
CA LEU A 59 1.91 -5.41 -0.18
C LEU A 59 1.02 -4.18 -0.33
N ASN A 60 1.56 -2.98 -0.13
CA ASN A 60 0.83 -1.73 -0.33
C ASN A 60 0.44 -1.51 -1.79
N GLU A 61 1.38 -1.69 -2.72
CA GLU A 61 1.09 -1.57 -4.16
C GLU A 61 0.08 -2.62 -4.62
N LYS A 62 0.17 -3.86 -4.11
CA LYS A 62 -0.82 -4.91 -4.38
C LYS A 62 -2.21 -4.49 -3.92
N LYS A 63 -2.36 -3.99 -2.68
CA LYS A 63 -3.63 -3.49 -2.17
C LYS A 63 -4.18 -2.32 -2.97
N ILE A 64 -3.31 -1.41 -3.41
CA ILE A 64 -3.69 -0.28 -4.28
C ILE A 64 -4.26 -0.78 -5.60
N ALA A 65 -3.63 -1.79 -6.21
CA ALA A 65 -4.11 -2.39 -7.45
C ALA A 65 -5.47 -3.09 -7.25
N GLU A 66 -5.60 -3.90 -6.19
CA GLU A 66 -6.85 -4.59 -5.88
C GLU A 66 -8.01 -3.63 -5.56
N LEU A 67 -7.74 -2.55 -4.81
CA LEU A 67 -8.75 -1.53 -4.51
C LEU A 67 -9.09 -0.68 -5.73
N GLY A 68 -8.11 -0.38 -6.58
CA GLY A 68 -8.32 0.35 -7.83
C GLY A 68 -9.04 -0.46 -8.93
N ASP A 69 -8.99 -1.78 -8.86
CA ASP A 69 -9.77 -2.67 -9.76
C ASP A 69 -11.22 -2.84 -9.27
N LYS A 70 -11.44 -2.73 -7.95
CA LYS A 70 -12.77 -2.83 -7.31
C LYS A 70 -13.60 -1.55 -7.35
N LEU A 71 -12.96 -0.39 -7.52
CA LEU A 71 -13.56 0.95 -7.59
C LEU A 71 -13.67 1.40 -9.04
#